data_AF-A0ABD6B6L1-F1
#
_entry.id   AF-A0ABD6B6L1-F1
#
_cell.length_a   1.000
_cell.length_b   1.000
_cell.length_c   1.000
_cell.angle_alpha   90.00
_cell.angle_beta   90.00
_cell.angle_gamma   90.00
#
_symmetry.space_group_name_H-M   'P 1'
#
loop_
_entity.id
_entity.type
_entity.pdbx_description
1 polymer ?
#
loop_
_entity_poly.entity_id
_entity_poly.type
_entity_poly.pdbx_seq_one_letter_code
_entity_poly.pdbx_strand_id
1 'polypeptide(L)'
;MAKPLRFRYAPGSWSEARVRDELLQALQANIGAEMGDPWYSSPDGVEAVRFEMDNGDVALFCWDDDAGYWLGNTETPSALWRTDKVGWEEVPYPIRRWAERELLAQLTEESPWLEDYPHLSWFFLPVFLSKDGRETTREFFRDHAAGFPDAERDEALSFYEELLSTGALDEYRETMAGKLGTSEVMDLTRMSATMGEFNAAAILLEAGYDVTPEAAVTTGHSIDY
;
A
#
# COMPACT_ATOMS: atom_id res chain seq x y z
N MET A 1 -11.79 -4.56 10.70
CA MET A 1 -11.07 -4.99 9.49
C MET A 1 -10.01 -3.94 9.22
N ALA A 2 -8.75 -4.33 9.28
CA ALA A 2 -7.65 -3.48 8.87
C ALA A 2 -7.85 -3.11 7.39
N LYS A 3 -7.52 -1.87 7.04
CA LYS A 3 -7.67 -1.34 5.67
C LYS A 3 -6.27 -1.15 5.09
N PRO A 4 -6.12 -1.21 3.75
CA PRO A 4 -4.85 -0.90 3.10
C PRO A 4 -4.29 0.45 3.53
N LEU A 5 -2.98 0.62 3.32
CA LEU A 5 -2.29 1.87 3.55
C LEU A 5 -2.97 2.99 2.75
N ARG A 6 -3.33 4.07 3.45
CA ARG A 6 -4.06 5.21 2.92
C ARG A 6 -3.56 6.50 3.54
N PHE A 7 -3.68 7.58 2.81
CA PHE A 7 -3.32 8.90 3.31
C PHE A 7 -4.30 9.38 4.37
N ARG A 8 -3.80 10.22 5.26
CA ARG A 8 -4.61 11.12 6.06
C ARG A 8 -4.41 12.54 5.58
N TYR A 9 -5.51 13.20 5.24
CA TYR A 9 -5.53 14.59 4.79
C TYR A 9 -5.74 15.53 5.98
N ALA A 10 -4.74 16.35 6.29
CA ALA A 10 -4.71 17.23 7.43
C ALA A 10 -4.78 18.70 6.99
N PRO A 11 -5.98 19.31 6.92
CA PRO A 11 -6.15 20.66 6.40
C PRO A 11 -5.50 21.72 7.29
N GLY A 12 -5.17 22.84 6.68
CA GLY A 12 -4.54 24.00 7.31
C GLY A 12 -3.03 23.98 7.16
N SER A 13 -2.42 25.14 7.40
CA SER A 13 -0.98 25.35 7.23
C SER A 13 -0.16 24.47 8.17
N TRP A 14 0.91 23.91 7.62
CA TRP A 14 1.92 23.17 8.37
C TRP A 14 3.27 23.87 8.23
N SER A 15 4.13 23.63 9.20
CA SER A 15 5.51 24.08 9.21
C SER A 15 6.36 23.00 9.88
N GLU A 16 7.66 22.98 9.59
CA GLU A 16 8.56 22.01 10.23
C GLU A 16 8.49 22.07 11.76
N ALA A 17 8.37 23.27 12.34
CA ALA A 17 8.22 23.45 13.78
C ALA A 17 6.95 22.75 14.32
N ARG A 18 5.81 22.93 13.62
CA ARG A 18 4.56 22.26 13.98
C ARG A 18 4.65 20.75 13.82
N VAL A 19 5.31 20.26 12.78
CA VAL A 19 5.55 18.84 12.56
C VAL A 19 6.36 18.24 13.70
N ARG A 20 7.43 18.92 14.14
CA ARG A 20 8.23 18.49 15.30
C ARG A 20 7.39 18.47 16.57
N ASP A 21 6.61 19.52 16.84
CA ASP A 21 5.85 19.65 18.08
C ASP A 21 4.62 18.73 18.15
N GLU A 22 3.86 18.60 17.06
CA GLU A 22 2.59 17.87 17.03
C GLU A 22 2.73 16.41 16.59
N LEU A 23 3.69 16.08 15.72
CA LEU A 23 3.87 14.72 15.20
C LEU A 23 5.06 14.02 15.84
N LEU A 24 6.28 14.59 15.73
CA LEU A 24 7.49 13.93 16.21
C LEU A 24 7.43 13.68 17.72
N GLN A 25 7.11 14.69 18.53
CA GLN A 25 7.06 14.51 19.99
C GLN A 25 6.09 13.39 20.41
N ALA A 26 4.92 13.31 19.76
CA ALA A 26 3.93 12.28 20.05
C ALA A 26 4.43 10.88 19.68
N LEU A 27 5.08 10.74 18.51
CA LEU A 27 5.64 9.47 18.05
C LEU A 27 6.86 9.06 18.87
N GLN A 28 7.77 10.00 19.15
CA GLN A 28 8.98 9.76 19.93
C GLN A 28 8.66 9.31 21.35
N ALA A 29 7.67 9.94 22.00
CA ALA A 29 7.25 9.56 23.34
C ALA A 29 6.56 8.19 23.41
N ASN A 30 5.94 7.74 22.31
CA ASN A 30 5.15 6.50 22.28
C ASN A 30 5.95 5.29 21.77
N ILE A 31 6.71 5.46 20.69
CA ILE A 31 7.33 4.38 19.90
C ILE A 31 8.75 4.71 19.42
N GLY A 32 9.39 5.73 20.02
CA GLY A 32 10.81 6.04 19.75
C GLY A 32 11.08 6.46 18.30
N ALA A 33 10.25 7.36 17.77
CA ALA A 33 10.48 7.87 16.42
C ALA A 33 11.63 8.88 16.32
N GLU A 34 12.41 8.74 15.25
CA GLU A 34 13.33 9.74 14.73
C GLU A 34 12.74 10.41 13.48
N MET A 35 13.06 11.68 13.24
CA MET A 35 12.64 12.42 12.05
C MET A 35 13.87 12.74 11.21
N GLY A 36 13.84 12.33 9.95
CA GLY A 36 14.92 12.53 9.00
C GLY A 36 14.45 13.00 7.63
N ASP A 37 15.43 13.17 6.74
CA ASP A 37 15.18 13.49 5.35
C ASP A 37 14.57 12.29 4.61
N PRO A 38 13.60 12.51 3.71
CA PRO A 38 13.15 11.47 2.78
C PRO A 38 14.29 11.00 1.87
N TRP A 39 14.19 9.78 1.34
CA TRP A 39 15.20 9.24 0.42
C TRP A 39 15.17 9.88 -0.97
N TYR A 40 14.00 10.37 -1.37
CA TYR A 40 13.75 11.07 -2.61
C TYR A 40 13.34 12.51 -2.33
N SER A 41 13.84 13.43 -3.15
CA SER A 41 13.46 14.84 -3.08
C SER A 41 11.94 15.02 -3.09
N SER A 42 11.46 15.88 -2.20
CA SER A 42 10.05 16.24 -2.13
C SER A 42 9.57 16.91 -3.42
N PRO A 43 8.25 16.89 -3.70
CA PRO A 43 7.69 17.64 -4.82
C PRO A 43 7.92 19.15 -4.71
N ASP A 44 7.94 19.85 -5.85
CA ASP A 44 8.09 21.30 -5.88
C ASP A 44 7.00 22.00 -5.06
N GLY A 45 7.39 22.91 -4.18
CA GLY A 45 6.48 23.64 -3.30
C GLY A 45 5.94 22.84 -2.10
N VAL A 46 6.45 21.63 -1.89
CA VAL A 46 6.06 20.75 -0.79
C VAL A 46 7.29 20.43 0.06
N GLU A 47 7.16 20.60 1.37
CA GLU A 47 8.13 20.11 2.35
C GLU A 47 7.76 18.68 2.73
N ALA A 48 8.75 17.84 3.05
CA ALA A 48 8.49 16.48 3.46
C ALA A 48 9.54 15.95 4.43
N VAL A 49 9.09 15.06 5.31
CA VAL A 49 9.92 14.35 6.27
C VAL A 49 9.55 12.88 6.31
N ARG A 50 10.51 12.09 6.77
CA ARG A 50 10.36 10.68 7.05
C ARG A 50 10.53 10.44 8.53
N PHE A 51 9.66 9.62 9.10
CA PHE A 51 9.72 9.13 10.46
C PHE A 51 10.09 7.65 10.45
N GLU A 52 11.06 7.29 11.28
CA GLU A 52 11.48 5.91 11.49
C GLU A 52 11.32 5.60 12.98
N MET A 53 10.63 4.51 13.29
CA MET A 53 10.29 4.11 14.65
C MET A 53 11.20 2.98 15.11
N ASP A 54 11.43 2.88 16.43
CA ASP A 54 12.27 1.83 17.03
C ASP A 54 11.79 0.41 16.72
N ASN A 55 10.50 0.24 16.42
CA ASN A 55 9.90 -1.05 16.07
C ASN A 55 10.01 -1.40 14.56
N GLY A 56 10.70 -0.57 13.78
CA GLY A 56 10.83 -0.72 12.33
C GLY A 56 9.65 -0.20 11.52
N ASP A 57 8.63 0.39 12.17
CA ASP A 57 7.61 1.11 11.42
C ASP A 57 8.18 2.39 10.81
N VAL A 58 7.54 2.84 9.74
CA VAL A 58 7.88 4.06 9.01
C VAL A 58 6.63 4.89 8.72
N ALA A 59 6.81 6.20 8.68
CA ALA A 59 5.81 7.10 8.16
C ALA A 59 6.42 8.25 7.36
N LEU A 60 5.64 8.74 6.41
CA LEU A 60 5.92 9.87 5.57
C LEU A 60 4.94 10.98 5.93
N PHE A 61 5.45 12.20 6.04
CA PHE A 61 4.60 13.38 6.13
C PHE A 61 5.11 14.42 5.16
N CYS A 62 4.21 14.96 4.35
CA CYS A 62 4.52 16.09 3.47
C CYS A 62 3.45 17.15 3.58
N TRP A 63 3.81 18.41 3.35
CA TRP A 63 2.91 19.53 3.52
C TRP A 63 3.28 20.74 2.68
N ASP A 64 2.29 21.60 2.49
CA ASP A 64 2.40 22.95 1.96
C ASP A 64 1.69 23.95 2.91
N ASP A 65 1.46 25.16 2.42
CA ASP A 65 0.78 26.22 3.19
C ASP A 65 -0.71 25.93 3.45
N ASP A 66 -1.33 24.99 2.73
CA ASP A 66 -2.77 24.72 2.75
C ASP A 66 -3.13 23.40 3.44
N ALA A 67 -2.27 22.38 3.34
CA ALA A 67 -2.55 21.05 3.89
C ALA A 67 -1.30 20.20 4.15
N GLY A 68 -1.47 19.16 4.96
CA GLY A 68 -0.51 18.09 5.17
C GLY A 68 -1.09 16.71 4.82
N TYR A 69 -0.22 15.80 4.40
CA TYR A 69 -0.55 14.43 4.02
C TYR A 69 0.33 13.46 4.80
N TRP A 70 -0.31 12.61 5.61
CA TRP A 70 0.35 11.58 6.40
C TRP A 70 0.10 10.20 5.80
N LEU A 71 1.15 9.39 5.69
CA LEU A 71 1.08 8.01 5.22
C LEU A 71 2.09 7.15 5.99
N GLY A 72 1.67 6.06 6.62
CA GLY A 72 2.64 5.23 7.34
C GLY A 72 2.02 3.98 7.91
N ASN A 73 2.87 3.00 8.20
CA ASN A 73 2.50 1.69 8.72
C ASN A 73 2.56 1.64 10.26
N THR A 74 2.41 2.80 10.90
CA THR A 74 2.56 3.00 12.34
C THR A 74 1.28 3.54 12.99
N GLU A 75 1.30 3.74 14.30
CA GLU A 75 0.24 4.48 14.99
C GLU A 75 0.14 5.93 14.47
N THR A 76 -1.08 6.36 14.16
CA THR A 76 -1.32 7.75 13.76
C THR A 76 -1.11 8.68 14.97
N PRO A 77 -0.30 9.75 14.85
CA PRO A 77 -0.18 10.79 15.88
C PRO A 77 -1.53 11.38 16.28
N SER A 78 -1.68 11.78 17.54
CA SER A 78 -2.97 12.26 18.07
C SER A 78 -3.49 13.53 17.39
N ALA A 79 -2.58 14.40 16.93
CA ALA A 79 -2.90 15.58 16.11
C ALA A 79 -3.66 15.23 14.82
N LEU A 80 -3.48 14.00 14.31
CA LEU A 80 -4.06 13.51 13.07
C LEU A 80 -5.24 12.54 13.31
N TRP A 81 -5.75 12.40 14.53
CA TRP A 81 -6.87 11.47 14.78
C TRP A 81 -8.19 11.95 14.19
N ARG A 82 -8.40 13.26 14.10
CA ARG A 82 -9.63 13.90 13.59
C ARG A 82 -9.55 14.30 12.12
N THR A 83 -8.55 13.79 11.40
CA THR A 83 -8.38 14.04 9.96
C THR A 83 -9.00 12.92 9.14
N ASP A 84 -9.37 13.26 7.90
CA ASP A 84 -10.01 12.33 6.97
C ASP A 84 -8.98 11.38 6.37
N LYS A 85 -9.40 10.14 6.10
CA LYS A 85 -8.61 9.17 5.33
C LYS A 85 -9.02 9.25 3.88
N VAL A 86 -8.06 9.41 2.98
CA VAL A 86 -8.26 9.49 1.54
C VAL A 86 -7.44 8.41 0.83
N GLY A 87 -7.94 7.95 -0.32
CA GLY A 87 -7.26 7.01 -1.22
C GLY A 87 -6.04 7.62 -1.90
N TRP A 88 -5.33 6.80 -2.65
CA TRP A 88 -4.15 7.21 -3.42
C TRP A 88 -4.55 8.13 -4.57
N GLU A 89 -5.65 7.85 -5.25
CA GLU A 89 -6.15 8.66 -6.38
C GLU A 89 -6.76 10.01 -5.95
N GLU A 90 -7.07 10.18 -4.66
CA GLU A 90 -7.63 11.42 -4.11
C GLU A 90 -6.55 12.46 -3.74
N VAL A 91 -5.26 12.07 -3.75
CA VAL A 91 -4.12 12.92 -3.38
C VAL A 91 -3.46 13.49 -4.64
N PRO A 92 -2.95 14.73 -4.62
CA PRO A 92 -2.23 15.30 -5.76
C PRO A 92 -1.13 14.37 -6.29
N TYR A 93 -1.12 14.16 -7.61
CA TYR A 93 -0.22 13.21 -8.27
C TYR A 93 1.27 13.36 -7.87
N PRO A 94 1.85 14.58 -7.73
CA PRO A 94 3.24 14.72 -7.31
C PRO A 94 3.52 14.13 -5.91
N ILE A 95 2.59 14.32 -4.96
CA ILE A 95 2.68 13.78 -3.60
C ILE A 95 2.51 12.27 -3.63
N ARG A 96 1.50 11.77 -4.36
CA ARG A 96 1.26 10.34 -4.55
C ARG A 96 2.51 9.64 -5.07
N ARG A 97 3.06 10.14 -6.18
CA ARG A 97 4.25 9.60 -6.83
C ARG A 97 5.47 9.62 -5.90
N TRP A 98 5.68 10.70 -5.15
CA TRP A 98 6.77 10.77 -4.19
C TRP A 98 6.63 9.70 -3.11
N ALA A 99 5.46 9.58 -2.50
CA ALA A 99 5.20 8.58 -1.46
C ALA A 99 5.33 7.15 -2.00
N GLU A 100 4.86 6.86 -3.21
CA GLU A 100 5.04 5.55 -3.85
C GLU A 100 6.52 5.21 -4.01
N ARG A 101 7.37 6.16 -4.39
CA ARG A 101 8.81 5.93 -4.53
C ARG A 101 9.48 5.62 -3.19
N GLU A 102 9.20 6.43 -2.16
CA GLU A 102 9.70 6.20 -0.80
C GLU A 102 9.34 4.80 -0.30
N LEU A 103 8.07 4.43 -0.44
CA LEU A 103 7.57 3.15 0.06
C LEU A 103 8.03 1.97 -0.78
N LEU A 104 8.13 2.10 -2.10
CA LEU A 104 8.69 1.05 -2.95
C LEU A 104 10.15 0.79 -2.62
N ALA A 105 10.94 1.84 -2.42
CA ALA A 105 12.32 1.69 -1.98
C ALA A 105 12.40 0.98 -0.62
N GLN A 106 11.53 1.35 0.33
CA GLN A 106 11.46 0.68 1.65
C GLN A 106 11.17 -0.81 1.47
N LEU A 107 10.17 -1.12 0.64
CA LEU A 107 9.76 -2.50 0.38
C LEU A 107 10.91 -3.31 -0.25
N THR A 108 11.65 -2.73 -1.19
CA THR A 108 12.81 -3.39 -1.80
C THR A 108 13.94 -3.61 -0.79
N GLU A 109 14.21 -2.65 0.10
CA GLU A 109 15.23 -2.82 1.15
C GLU A 109 14.84 -3.94 2.14
N GLU A 110 13.58 -3.97 2.58
CA GLU A 110 13.08 -4.96 3.53
C GLU A 110 12.78 -6.32 2.91
N SER A 111 12.51 -6.37 1.60
CA SER A 111 12.13 -7.58 0.86
C SER A 111 12.79 -7.60 -0.53
N PRO A 112 14.12 -7.79 -0.62
CA PRO A 112 14.87 -7.71 -1.88
C PRO A 112 14.40 -8.69 -2.95
N TRP A 113 13.77 -9.80 -2.56
CA TRP A 113 13.19 -10.78 -3.49
C TRP A 113 12.02 -10.22 -4.32
N LEU A 114 11.51 -9.03 -4.00
CA LEU A 114 10.50 -8.32 -4.78
C LEU A 114 11.10 -7.41 -5.88
N GLU A 115 12.43 -7.20 -5.90
CA GLU A 115 13.09 -6.30 -6.86
C GLU A 115 12.84 -6.71 -8.32
N ASP A 116 12.77 -8.01 -8.60
CA ASP A 116 12.49 -8.55 -9.93
C ASP A 116 11.02 -8.44 -10.35
N TYR A 117 10.13 -8.01 -9.44
CA TYR A 117 8.67 -7.94 -9.65
C TYR A 117 8.11 -6.53 -9.36
N PRO A 118 8.50 -5.50 -10.15
CA PRO A 118 8.13 -4.12 -9.88
C PRO A 118 6.62 -3.82 -10.03
N HIS A 119 5.90 -4.42 -10.98
CA HIS A 119 4.47 -4.18 -11.14
C HIS A 119 3.68 -4.82 -10.02
N LEU A 120 4.04 -6.03 -9.60
CA LEU A 120 3.51 -6.71 -8.43
C LEU A 120 3.74 -5.90 -7.15
N SER A 121 4.97 -5.41 -6.97
CA SER A 121 5.36 -4.58 -5.83
C SER A 121 4.55 -3.29 -5.76
N TRP A 122 4.38 -2.61 -6.90
CA TRP A 122 3.57 -1.40 -6.98
C TRP A 122 2.10 -1.71 -6.70
N PHE A 123 1.52 -2.71 -7.36
CA PHE A 123 0.10 -3.03 -7.26
C PHE A 123 -0.30 -3.33 -5.81
N PHE A 124 0.45 -4.19 -5.13
CA PHE A 124 0.18 -4.62 -3.76
C PHE A 124 0.89 -3.77 -2.68
N LEU A 125 1.57 -2.68 -3.05
CA LEU A 125 2.24 -1.77 -2.10
C LEU A 125 1.38 -1.41 -0.87
N PRO A 126 0.08 -1.08 -1.01
CA PRO A 126 -0.75 -0.69 0.13
C PRO A 126 -0.96 -1.81 1.17
N VAL A 127 -0.80 -3.07 0.79
CA VAL A 127 -0.93 -4.22 1.68
C VAL A 127 0.43 -4.75 2.15
N PHE A 128 1.46 -4.70 1.28
CA PHE A 128 2.84 -5.04 1.65
C PHE A 128 3.46 -4.12 2.70
N LEU A 129 2.95 -2.90 2.82
CA LEU A 129 3.36 -1.95 3.86
C LEU A 129 2.20 -1.55 4.77
N SER A 130 1.17 -2.39 4.88
CA SER A 130 0.12 -2.15 5.86
C SER A 130 0.63 -2.40 7.28
N LYS A 131 0.18 -1.60 8.26
CA LYS A 131 0.54 -1.77 9.68
C LYS A 131 0.28 -3.20 10.16
N ASP A 132 -0.96 -3.66 9.98
CA ASP A 132 -1.44 -4.89 10.59
C ASP A 132 -1.17 -6.12 9.70
N GLY A 133 -0.83 -5.94 8.41
CA GLY A 133 -0.78 -7.04 7.44
C GLY A 133 0.53 -7.21 6.67
N ARG A 134 1.54 -6.36 6.85
CA ARG A 134 2.78 -6.44 6.07
C ARG A 134 3.46 -7.81 6.19
N GLU A 135 3.56 -8.35 7.41
CA GLU A 135 4.26 -9.61 7.67
C GLU A 135 3.53 -10.77 7.00
N THR A 136 2.23 -10.91 7.28
CA THR A 136 1.40 -11.98 6.73
C THR A 136 1.26 -11.90 5.22
N THR A 137 1.17 -10.69 4.66
CA THR A 137 1.11 -10.50 3.21
C THR A 137 2.42 -10.90 2.55
N ARG A 138 3.56 -10.44 3.08
CA ARG A 138 4.88 -10.81 2.52
C ARG A 138 5.14 -12.30 2.68
N GLU A 139 4.79 -12.90 3.81
CA GLU A 139 4.89 -14.35 4.05
C GLU A 139 4.02 -15.13 3.07
N PHE A 140 2.79 -14.69 2.79
CA PHE A 140 1.92 -15.32 1.80
C PHE A 140 2.52 -15.32 0.38
N PHE A 141 3.08 -14.21 -0.07
CA PHE A 141 3.73 -14.15 -1.38
C PHE A 141 5.03 -14.96 -1.40
N ARG A 142 5.84 -14.90 -0.33
CA ARG A 142 7.17 -15.52 -0.26
C ARG A 142 7.12 -17.03 -0.05
N ASP A 143 6.31 -17.49 0.89
CA ASP A 143 6.35 -18.86 1.43
C ASP A 143 5.15 -19.70 0.98
N HIS A 144 4.14 -19.07 0.38
CA HIS A 144 2.91 -19.73 -0.09
C HIS A 144 2.59 -19.47 -1.57
N ALA A 145 3.58 -19.01 -2.35
CA ALA A 145 3.45 -18.76 -3.79
C ALA A 145 2.20 -17.93 -4.14
N ALA A 146 1.83 -16.99 -3.27
CA ALA A 146 0.60 -16.20 -3.39
C ALA A 146 -0.65 -17.04 -3.66
N GLY A 147 -0.74 -18.22 -3.05
CA GLY A 147 -1.89 -19.11 -3.12
C GLY A 147 -1.99 -19.94 -4.40
N PHE A 148 -0.98 -19.88 -5.28
CA PHE A 148 -0.94 -20.67 -6.51
C PHE A 148 -0.64 -22.15 -6.17
N PRO A 149 -1.50 -23.11 -6.58
CA PRO A 149 -1.28 -24.52 -6.25
C PRO A 149 -0.11 -25.09 -7.05
N ASP A 150 0.73 -25.89 -6.38
CA ASP A 150 1.84 -26.63 -6.99
C ASP A 150 2.83 -25.77 -7.80
N ALA A 151 3.01 -24.49 -7.42
CA ALA A 151 3.99 -23.59 -8.02
C ALA A 151 5.05 -23.19 -7.00
N GLU A 152 6.27 -22.98 -7.49
CA GLU A 152 7.31 -22.31 -6.69
C GLU A 152 7.05 -20.81 -6.63
N ARG A 153 7.64 -20.14 -5.63
CA ARG A 153 7.50 -18.69 -5.43
C ARG A 153 7.75 -17.92 -6.72
N ASP A 154 8.89 -18.13 -7.36
CA ASP A 154 9.30 -17.31 -8.51
C ASP A 154 8.42 -17.56 -9.75
N GLU A 155 7.88 -18.76 -9.90
CA GLU A 155 6.92 -19.07 -10.98
C GLU A 155 5.61 -18.30 -10.77
N ALA A 156 5.07 -18.32 -9.55
CA ALA A 156 3.84 -17.60 -9.23
C ALA A 156 4.02 -16.08 -9.32
N LEU A 157 5.12 -15.55 -8.78
CA LEU A 157 5.40 -14.11 -8.84
C LEU A 157 5.62 -13.63 -10.28
N SER A 158 6.31 -14.41 -11.11
CA SER A 158 6.49 -14.09 -12.53
C SER A 158 5.16 -14.05 -13.28
N PHE A 159 4.25 -14.99 -13.00
CA PHE A 159 2.91 -15.00 -13.57
C PHE A 159 2.12 -13.72 -13.23
N TYR A 160 2.10 -13.33 -11.95
CA TYR A 160 1.39 -12.12 -11.54
C TYR A 160 2.08 -10.85 -12.05
N GLU A 161 3.41 -10.81 -12.10
CA GLU A 161 4.17 -9.71 -12.70
C GLU A 161 3.82 -9.53 -14.18
N GLU A 162 3.76 -10.61 -14.96
CA GLU A 162 3.36 -10.57 -16.37
C GLU A 162 1.94 -10.01 -16.51
N LEU A 163 0.98 -10.55 -15.75
CA LEU A 163 -0.40 -10.07 -15.74
C LEU A 163 -0.48 -8.57 -15.44
N LEU A 164 0.18 -8.13 -14.36
CA LEU A 164 0.09 -6.74 -13.89
C LEU A 164 0.86 -5.77 -14.80
N SER A 165 1.91 -6.22 -15.48
CA SER A 165 2.64 -5.40 -16.46
C SER A 165 1.80 -4.97 -17.66
N THR A 166 0.65 -5.62 -17.90
CA THR A 166 -0.29 -5.22 -18.95
C THR A 166 -0.99 -3.89 -18.66
N GLY A 167 -1.06 -3.48 -17.38
CA GLY A 167 -1.80 -2.30 -16.92
C GLY A 167 -3.33 -2.45 -16.95
N ALA A 168 -3.86 -3.61 -17.35
CA ALA A 168 -5.29 -3.83 -17.51
C ALA A 168 -6.07 -3.75 -16.19
N LEU A 169 -5.39 -3.89 -15.04
CA LEU A 169 -5.98 -3.86 -13.71
C LEU A 169 -5.64 -2.59 -12.92
N ASP A 170 -4.86 -1.67 -13.49
CA ASP A 170 -4.31 -0.50 -12.76
C ASP A 170 -5.41 0.39 -12.18
N GLU A 171 -6.50 0.59 -12.93
CA GLU A 171 -7.65 1.38 -12.48
C GLU A 171 -8.37 0.76 -11.27
N TYR A 172 -8.18 -0.54 -11.05
CA TYR A 172 -8.80 -1.29 -9.95
C TYR A 172 -7.83 -1.62 -8.82
N ARG A 173 -6.59 -1.09 -8.85
CA ARG A 173 -5.53 -1.42 -7.89
C ARG A 173 -5.99 -1.31 -6.44
N GLU A 174 -6.59 -0.19 -6.05
CA GLU A 174 -7.03 0.02 -4.66
C GLU A 174 -8.06 -1.03 -4.22
N THR A 175 -9.02 -1.34 -5.09
CA THR A 175 -10.06 -2.33 -4.84
C THR A 175 -9.45 -3.72 -4.75
N MET A 176 -8.75 -4.17 -5.80
CA MET A 176 -8.25 -5.54 -5.89
C MET A 176 -7.13 -5.84 -4.90
N ALA A 177 -6.14 -4.95 -4.73
CA ALA A 177 -5.13 -5.12 -3.69
C ALA A 177 -5.76 -5.10 -2.30
N GLY A 178 -6.79 -4.28 -2.10
CA GLY A 178 -7.51 -4.18 -0.84
C GLY A 178 -8.26 -5.46 -0.43
N LYS A 179 -8.73 -6.27 -1.39
CA LYS A 179 -9.40 -7.55 -1.12
C LYS A 179 -8.49 -8.55 -0.40
N LEU A 180 -7.18 -8.49 -0.66
CA LEU A 180 -6.21 -9.36 0.00
C LEU A 180 -6.20 -9.13 1.52
N GLY A 181 -6.59 -7.92 1.94
CA GLY A 181 -6.74 -7.54 3.34
C GLY A 181 -5.41 -7.35 4.06
N THR A 182 -5.47 -6.86 5.30
CA THR A 182 -4.29 -6.45 6.08
C THR A 182 -4.31 -7.04 7.49
N SER A 183 -4.59 -8.34 7.61
CA SER A 183 -4.77 -9.03 8.90
C SER A 183 -3.44 -9.48 9.51
N GLU A 184 -3.30 -9.33 10.84
CA GLU A 184 -2.16 -9.90 11.61
C GLU A 184 -2.18 -11.44 11.60
N VAL A 185 -3.36 -12.03 11.35
CA VAL A 185 -3.54 -13.48 11.22
C VAL A 185 -3.58 -13.84 9.74
N MET A 186 -2.72 -14.76 9.34
CA MET A 186 -2.72 -15.34 8.00
C MET A 186 -3.96 -16.19 7.78
N ASP A 187 -4.73 -15.86 6.74
CA ASP A 187 -5.89 -16.62 6.29
C ASP A 187 -5.64 -17.08 4.85
N LEU A 188 -4.99 -18.24 4.72
CA LEU A 188 -4.64 -18.81 3.43
C LEU A 188 -5.86 -19.02 2.53
N THR A 189 -7.01 -19.38 3.09
CA THR A 189 -8.22 -19.63 2.27
C THR A 189 -8.69 -18.34 1.63
N ARG A 190 -8.83 -17.27 2.42
CA ARG A 190 -9.28 -15.96 1.92
C ARG A 190 -8.25 -15.32 0.99
N MET A 191 -6.96 -15.41 1.33
CA MET A 191 -5.89 -14.82 0.53
C MET A 191 -5.73 -15.55 -0.81
N SER A 192 -5.74 -16.89 -0.82
CA SER A 192 -5.75 -17.67 -2.06
C SER A 192 -7.02 -17.43 -2.89
N ALA A 193 -8.19 -17.30 -2.27
CA ALA A 193 -9.42 -16.96 -2.98
C ALA A 193 -9.30 -15.58 -3.68
N THR A 194 -8.75 -14.59 -2.99
CA THR A 194 -8.48 -13.27 -3.58
C THR A 194 -7.54 -13.38 -4.78
N MET A 195 -6.46 -14.15 -4.67
CA MET A 195 -5.54 -14.33 -5.79
C MET A 195 -6.16 -15.14 -6.95
N GLY A 196 -7.16 -15.96 -6.66
CA GLY A 196 -8.02 -16.61 -7.66
C GLY A 196 -8.71 -15.61 -8.60
N GLU A 197 -9.09 -14.42 -8.12
CA GLU A 197 -9.62 -13.35 -8.97
C GLU A 197 -8.63 -12.89 -10.03
N PHE A 198 -7.34 -12.79 -9.68
CA PHE A 198 -6.28 -12.41 -10.61
C PHE A 198 -6.04 -13.50 -11.66
N ASN A 199 -6.11 -14.77 -11.25
CA ASN A 199 -6.02 -15.90 -12.17
C ASN A 199 -7.19 -15.90 -13.17
N ALA A 200 -8.42 -15.64 -12.69
CA ALA A 200 -9.58 -15.49 -13.56
C ALA A 200 -9.44 -14.31 -14.50
N ALA A 201 -8.96 -13.16 -14.01
CA ALA A 201 -8.69 -11.98 -14.83
C ALA A 201 -7.67 -12.28 -15.93
N ALA A 202 -6.57 -12.98 -15.61
CA ALA A 202 -5.57 -13.38 -16.60
C ALA A 202 -6.17 -14.21 -17.73
N ILE A 203 -6.97 -15.23 -17.40
CA ILE A 203 -7.65 -16.08 -18.39
C ILE A 203 -8.61 -15.27 -19.27
N LEU A 204 -9.37 -14.36 -18.68
CA LEU A 204 -10.34 -13.53 -19.41
C LEU A 204 -9.63 -12.56 -20.36
N LEU A 205 -8.58 -11.89 -19.88
CA LEU A 205 -7.78 -10.96 -20.67
C LEU A 205 -7.06 -11.68 -21.82
N GLU A 206 -6.49 -12.87 -21.58
CA GLU A 206 -5.88 -13.70 -22.64
C GLU A 206 -6.90 -14.08 -23.72
N ALA A 207 -8.14 -14.35 -23.31
CA ALA A 207 -9.24 -14.64 -24.23
C ALA A 207 -9.83 -13.38 -24.92
N GLY A 208 -9.32 -12.19 -24.61
CA GLY A 208 -9.73 -10.92 -25.22
C GLY A 208 -11.00 -10.31 -24.62
N TYR A 209 -11.36 -10.67 -23.39
CA TYR A 209 -12.47 -10.05 -22.65
C TYR A 209 -11.99 -8.92 -21.75
N ASP A 210 -12.81 -7.89 -21.61
CA ASP A 210 -12.63 -6.86 -20.59
C ASP A 210 -12.96 -7.42 -19.19
N VAL A 211 -12.26 -6.93 -18.18
CA VAL A 211 -12.45 -7.32 -16.77
C VAL A 211 -12.91 -6.11 -15.97
N THR A 212 -13.98 -6.27 -15.18
CA THR A 212 -14.44 -5.27 -14.21
C THR A 212 -14.65 -5.96 -12.87
N PRO A 213 -13.79 -5.71 -11.87
CA PRO A 213 -13.97 -6.20 -10.51
C PRO A 213 -15.29 -5.70 -9.91
N GLU A 214 -15.90 -6.52 -9.04
CA GLU A 214 -17.16 -6.17 -8.34
C GLU A 214 -18.31 -5.77 -9.29
N ALA A 215 -18.36 -6.35 -10.49
CA ALA A 215 -19.42 -6.06 -11.45
C ALA A 215 -20.81 -6.27 -10.83
N ALA A 216 -21.64 -5.21 -10.83
CA ALA A 216 -22.95 -5.23 -10.21
C ALA A 216 -23.86 -6.29 -10.85
N VAL A 217 -24.21 -7.33 -10.09
CA VAL A 217 -25.07 -8.41 -10.60
C VAL A 217 -26.54 -8.03 -10.40
N THR A 218 -27.27 -7.90 -11.50
CA THR A 218 -28.72 -7.61 -11.49
C THR A 218 -29.59 -8.85 -11.23
N THR A 219 -29.00 -10.05 -11.25
CA THR A 219 -29.66 -11.35 -11.05
C THR A 219 -29.02 -12.07 -9.88
N GLY A 220 -29.79 -12.41 -8.84
CA GLY A 220 -29.34 -12.84 -7.49
C GLY A 220 -28.49 -14.11 -7.33
N HIS A 221 -27.63 -14.44 -8.27
CA HIS A 221 -26.54 -15.40 -8.15
C HIS A 221 -25.25 -14.69 -8.59
N SER A 222 -24.40 -14.28 -7.64
CA SER A 222 -23.05 -13.81 -7.96
C SER A 222 -22.05 -14.90 -7.62
N ILE A 223 -21.08 -15.05 -8.51
CA ILE A 223 -19.73 -15.40 -8.12
C ILE A 223 -19.05 -14.04 -8.15
N ASP A 224 -18.78 -13.44 -6.98
CA ASP A 224 -17.59 -12.59 -6.87
C ASP A 224 -16.46 -13.51 -7.33
N TYR A 225 -15.68 -13.09 -8.33
CA TYR A 225 -14.65 -13.94 -8.93
C TYR A 225 -13.72 -14.54 -7.87
#